data_AF-A0A0P0I2K8-F1
#
_entry.id   AF-A0A0P0I2K8-F1
#
_cell.length_a   1.000
_cell.length_b   1.000
_cell.length_c   1.000
_cell.angle_alpha   90.00
_cell.angle_beta   90.00
_cell.angle_gamma   90.00
#
_symmetry.space_group_name_H-M   'P 1'
#
loop_
_entity.id
_entity.type
_entity.pdbx_description
1 polymer ?
#
loop_
_entity_poly.entity_id
_entity_poly.type
_entity_poly.pdbx_seq_one_letter_code
_entity_poly.pdbx_strand_id
1 'polypeptide(L)'
;VMEAQITSTVQHGVGNGGSRNIAGTSETHARLERELAEWHGKERALVFNSGYVANFETLSVLLKALPDTVVLSDELNHRSLIEGIRATRNTRHVFAHSDLAALEELLAGYPLERPKLIVFESVYSMDGDIAPISEICDLAERYNALTYL
;
A
#
# COMPACT_ATOMS: atom_id res chain seq x y z
N VAL A 1 -14.03 16.20 15.11
CA VAL A 1 -13.82 16.37 13.65
C VAL A 1 -14.36 17.72 13.16
N MET A 2 -15.67 17.99 13.26
CA MET A 2 -16.26 19.23 12.71
C MET A 2 -15.63 20.53 13.22
N GLU A 3 -15.35 20.63 14.52
CA GLU A 3 -14.70 21.82 15.11
C GLU A 3 -13.31 22.09 14.50
N ALA A 4 -12.48 21.04 14.36
CA ALA A 4 -11.16 21.16 13.72
C ALA A 4 -11.26 21.62 12.25
N GLN A 5 -12.28 21.15 11.51
CA GLN A 5 -12.53 21.59 10.14
C GLN A 5 -12.95 23.06 10.06
N ILE A 6 -13.84 23.51 10.95
CA ILE A 6 -14.30 24.91 11.02
C ILE A 6 -13.11 25.82 11.35
N THR A 7 -12.35 25.50 12.40
CA THR A 7 -11.17 26.29 12.80
C THR A 7 -10.15 26.38 11.67
N SER A 8 -9.82 25.25 11.03
CA SER A 8 -8.88 25.24 9.90
C SER A 8 -9.40 26.08 8.73
N THR A 9 -10.69 26.04 8.43
CA THR A 9 -11.29 26.78 7.32
C THR A 9 -11.24 28.29 7.58
N VAL A 10 -11.54 28.72 8.81
CA VAL A 10 -11.46 30.14 9.20
C VAL A 10 -10.03 30.66 9.12
N GLN A 11 -9.04 29.84 9.51
CA GLN A 11 -7.63 30.26 9.55
C GLN A 11 -6.93 30.19 8.19
N HIS A 12 -7.27 29.20 7.35
CA HIS A 12 -6.49 28.86 6.15
C HIS A 12 -7.30 28.88 4.85
N GLY A 13 -8.61 29.13 4.92
CA GLY A 13 -9.50 29.00 3.77
C GLY A 13 -9.81 27.55 3.42
N VAL A 14 -10.33 27.32 2.21
CA VAL A 14 -10.92 26.04 1.78
C VAL A 14 -9.97 25.13 1.00
N GLY A 15 -8.81 25.62 0.57
CA GLY A 15 -7.87 24.87 -0.28
C GLY A 15 -6.42 25.24 0.02
N ASN A 16 -5.50 24.34 -0.33
CA ASN A 16 -4.07 24.54 -0.09
C ASN A 16 -3.39 25.47 -1.12
N GLY A 17 -4.07 25.80 -2.23
CA GLY A 17 -3.59 26.74 -3.25
C GLY A 17 -2.44 26.25 -4.13
N GLY A 18 -2.03 24.98 -4.06
CA GLY A 18 -0.89 24.48 -4.84
C GLY A 18 -0.57 22.99 -4.66
N SER A 19 0.46 22.52 -5.37
CA SER A 19 0.97 21.14 -5.19
C SER A 19 1.89 21.06 -3.96
N ARG A 20 2.22 19.85 -3.50
CA ARG A 20 3.17 19.68 -2.38
C ARG A 20 4.50 20.40 -2.61
N ASN A 21 4.96 20.47 -3.86
CA ASN A 21 6.20 21.14 -4.25
C ASN A 21 6.07 22.67 -4.36
N ILE A 22 4.88 23.19 -4.70
CA ILE A 22 4.67 24.61 -4.95
C ILE A 22 3.53 25.11 -4.06
N ALA A 23 3.87 25.74 -2.94
CA ALA A 23 2.97 26.40 -2.00
C ALA A 23 1.87 25.53 -1.33
N GLY A 24 1.70 24.25 -1.69
CA GLY A 24 0.61 23.40 -1.22
C GLY A 24 0.92 22.51 -0.02
N THR A 25 2.14 22.56 0.54
CA THR A 25 2.46 21.87 1.80
C THR A 25 2.23 22.81 2.97
N SER A 26 1.36 22.41 3.90
CA SER A 26 1.09 23.14 5.14
C SER A 26 1.55 22.35 6.38
N GLU A 27 1.60 23.02 7.53
CA GLU A 27 1.89 22.37 8.81
C GLU A 27 0.91 21.23 9.12
N THR A 28 -0.36 21.39 8.75
CA THR A 28 -1.40 20.36 8.92
C THR A 28 -1.07 19.07 8.15
N HIS A 29 -0.52 19.18 6.93
CA HIS A 29 -0.07 18.00 6.18
C HIS A 29 1.08 17.29 6.89
N ALA A 30 2.10 18.05 7.29
CA ALA A 30 3.27 17.50 7.97
C ALA A 30 2.89 16.88 9.32
N ARG A 31 1.92 17.46 10.05
CA ARG A 31 1.41 16.90 11.31
C ARG A 31 0.65 15.60 11.08
N LEU A 32 -0.26 15.56 10.11
CA LEU A 32 -1.00 14.34 9.76
C LEU A 32 -0.05 13.21 9.34
N GLU A 33 0.97 13.50 8.54
CA GLU A 33 1.97 12.51 8.13
C GLU A 33 2.78 11.96 9.32
N ARG A 34 3.10 12.79 10.32
CA ARG A 34 3.74 12.32 11.56
C ARG A 34 2.79 11.46 12.39
N GLU A 35 1.57 11.91 12.62
CA GLU A 35 0.57 11.18 13.40
C GLU A 35 0.26 9.81 12.78
N LEU A 36 0.16 9.71 11.45
CA LEU A 36 -0.02 8.45 10.74
C LEU A 36 1.21 7.54 10.88
N ALA A 37 2.42 8.08 10.75
CA ALA A 37 3.65 7.32 10.92
C ALA A 37 3.75 6.74 12.34
N GLU A 38 3.46 7.56 13.35
CA GLU A 38 3.44 7.15 14.75
C GLU A 38 2.38 6.07 15.03
N TRP A 39 1.16 6.24 14.52
CA TRP A 39 0.09 5.26 14.67
C TRP A 39 0.50 3.90 14.09
N HIS A 40 1.05 3.87 12.87
CA HIS A 40 1.46 2.63 12.24
C HIS A 40 2.83 2.11 12.71
N GLY A 41 3.50 2.78 13.65
CA GLY A 41 4.85 2.42 14.10
C GLY A 41 5.89 2.42 12.97
N LYS A 42 5.74 3.34 12.00
CA LYS A 42 6.64 3.49 10.84
C LYS A 42 7.46 4.76 10.96
N GLU A 43 8.60 4.80 10.27
CA GLU A 43 9.49 5.96 10.29
C GLU A 43 8.85 7.20 9.64
N ARG A 44 8.02 7.02 8.62
CA ARG A 44 7.39 8.07 7.82
C ARG A 44 6.04 7.60 7.29
N ALA A 45 5.18 8.56 6.95
CA ALA A 45 3.97 8.36 6.16
C ALA A 45 3.88 9.45 5.08
N LEU A 46 3.08 9.20 4.05
CA LEU A 46 2.85 10.12 2.94
C LEU A 46 1.36 10.17 2.64
N VAL A 47 0.79 11.36 2.62
CA VAL A 47 -0.65 11.56 2.38
C VAL A 47 -0.93 11.76 0.90
N PHE A 48 -1.91 11.01 0.39
CA PHE A 48 -2.51 11.18 -0.93
C PHE A 48 -3.96 11.66 -0.81
N ASN A 49 -4.55 12.09 -1.92
CA ASN A 49 -5.94 12.57 -1.95
C ASN A 49 -7.00 11.47 -1.73
N SER A 50 -6.62 10.19 -1.84
CA SER A 50 -7.50 9.04 -1.60
C SER A 50 -6.67 7.77 -1.37
N GLY A 51 -7.28 6.76 -0.74
CA GLY A 51 -6.68 5.42 -0.64
C GLY A 51 -6.49 4.76 -2.01
N TYR A 52 -7.34 5.07 -2.99
CA TYR A 52 -7.19 4.58 -4.36
C TYR A 52 -5.86 5.04 -4.98
N VAL A 53 -5.60 6.36 -4.91
CA VAL A 53 -4.39 6.96 -5.48
C VAL A 53 -3.16 6.53 -4.68
N ALA A 54 -3.25 6.40 -3.35
CA ALA A 54 -2.16 5.89 -2.54
C ALA A 54 -1.72 4.48 -3.00
N ASN A 55 -2.68 3.57 -3.18
CA ASN A 55 -2.42 2.21 -3.67
C ASN A 55 -1.84 2.21 -5.09
N PHE A 56 -2.50 2.90 -6.02
CA PHE A 56 -2.11 2.93 -7.43
C PHE A 56 -0.71 3.54 -7.63
N GLU A 57 -0.47 4.73 -7.07
CA GLU A 57 0.80 5.45 -7.24
C GLU A 57 1.94 4.71 -6.54
N THR A 58 1.72 4.22 -5.32
CA THR A 58 2.79 3.53 -4.58
C THR A 58 3.22 2.27 -5.29
N LEU A 59 2.28 1.40 -5.68
CA LEU A 59 2.62 0.16 -6.38
C LEU A 59 3.24 0.44 -7.75
N SER A 60 2.66 1.36 -8.53
CA SER A 60 3.15 1.62 -9.89
C SER A 60 4.55 2.26 -9.88
N VAL A 61 4.87 3.13 -8.91
CA VAL A 61 6.20 3.74 -8.76
C VAL A 61 7.20 2.73 -8.21
N LEU A 62 6.85 2.00 -7.14
CA LEU A 62 7.72 0.99 -6.53
C LEU A 62 8.14 -0.08 -7.53
N LEU A 63 7.18 -0.62 -8.28
CA LEU A 63 7.44 -1.69 -9.24
C LEU A 63 8.22 -1.21 -10.48
N LYS A 64 8.04 0.05 -10.91
CA LYS A 64 8.91 0.67 -11.93
C LYS A 64 10.35 0.84 -11.44
N ALA A 65 10.54 1.16 -10.16
CA ALA A 65 11.87 1.27 -9.56
C ALA A 65 12.53 -0.11 -9.34
N LEU A 66 11.73 -1.16 -9.20
CA LEU A 66 12.18 -2.54 -8.98
C LEU A 66 11.66 -3.50 -10.09
N PRO A 67 12.13 -3.36 -11.34
CA PRO A 67 11.53 -4.01 -12.52
C PRO A 67 11.58 -5.54 -12.51
N ASP A 68 12.50 -6.15 -11.77
CA ASP A 68 12.65 -7.61 -11.68
C ASP A 68 11.77 -8.27 -10.60
N THR A 69 11.05 -7.45 -9.82
CA THR A 69 10.19 -7.90 -8.71
C THR A 69 9.05 -8.78 -9.23
N VAL A 70 8.86 -9.94 -8.59
CA VAL A 70 7.68 -10.79 -8.77
C VAL A 70 6.59 -10.32 -7.81
N VAL A 71 5.40 -10.05 -8.32
CA VAL A 71 4.24 -9.63 -7.52
C VAL A 71 3.30 -10.81 -7.30
N LEU A 72 2.93 -11.07 -6.06
CA LEU A 72 1.94 -12.07 -5.67
C LEU A 72 0.75 -11.32 -5.09
N SER A 73 -0.38 -11.33 -5.79
CA SER A 73 -1.59 -10.61 -5.41
C SER A 73 -2.66 -11.59 -4.96
N ASP A 74 -3.30 -11.33 -3.83
CA ASP A 74 -4.54 -12.00 -3.47
C ASP A 74 -5.61 -11.74 -4.55
N GLU A 75 -6.45 -12.73 -4.85
CA GLU A 75 -7.47 -12.63 -5.91
C GLU A 75 -8.58 -11.63 -5.62
N LEU A 76 -8.85 -11.33 -4.34
CA LEU A 76 -9.90 -10.41 -3.92
C LEU A 76 -9.39 -8.99 -3.65
N ASN A 77 -8.12 -8.71 -3.94
CA ASN A 77 -7.53 -7.39 -3.77
C ASN A 77 -8.36 -6.28 -4.44
N HIS A 78 -8.48 -5.17 -3.75
CA HIS A 78 -9.19 -3.99 -4.19
C HIS A 78 -8.68 -3.51 -5.54
N ARG A 79 -9.58 -2.99 -6.38
CA ARG A 79 -9.28 -2.56 -7.75
C ARG A 79 -8.10 -1.61 -7.85
N SER A 80 -7.92 -0.73 -6.87
CA SER A 80 -6.78 0.21 -6.84
C SER A 80 -5.42 -0.50 -6.78
N LEU A 81 -5.32 -1.62 -6.04
CA LEU A 81 -4.10 -2.43 -5.96
C LEU A 81 -3.84 -3.10 -7.31
N ILE A 82 -4.88 -3.73 -7.87
CA ILE A 82 -4.82 -4.41 -9.17
C ILE A 82 -4.38 -3.45 -10.27
N GLU A 83 -4.95 -2.24 -10.34
CA GLU A 83 -4.58 -1.26 -11.35
C GLU A 83 -3.14 -0.75 -11.18
N GLY A 84 -2.68 -0.55 -9.93
CA GLY A 84 -1.29 -0.18 -9.65
C GLY A 84 -0.29 -1.24 -10.12
N ILE A 85 -0.56 -2.51 -9.85
CA ILE A 85 0.26 -3.65 -10.33
C ILE A 85 0.24 -3.71 -11.87
N ARG A 86 -0.95 -3.59 -12.48
CA ARG A 86 -1.13 -3.69 -13.94
C ARG A 86 -0.53 -2.53 -14.73
N ALA A 87 -0.23 -1.40 -14.09
CA ALA A 87 0.46 -0.28 -14.71
C ALA A 87 1.95 -0.55 -15.02
N THR A 88 2.46 -1.72 -14.63
CA THR A 88 3.86 -2.14 -14.82
C THR A 88 3.98 -3.44 -15.61
N ARG A 89 5.21 -3.80 -15.99
CA ARG A 89 5.54 -5.03 -16.73
C ARG A 89 6.14 -6.13 -15.86
N ASN A 90 6.14 -5.94 -14.54
CA ASN A 90 6.63 -6.91 -13.58
C ASN A 90 5.92 -8.26 -13.75
N THR A 91 6.64 -9.35 -13.49
CA THR A 91 6.03 -10.68 -13.40
C THR A 91 5.02 -10.66 -12.26
N ARG A 92 3.80 -11.15 -12.50
CA ARG A 92 2.74 -11.17 -11.49
C ARG A 92 2.00 -12.50 -11.49
N HIS A 93 1.63 -12.94 -10.30
CA HIS A 93 0.76 -14.09 -10.05
C HIS A 93 -0.40 -13.67 -9.16
N VAL A 94 -1.52 -14.34 -9.35
CA VAL A 94 -2.68 -14.21 -8.48
C VAL A 94 -2.83 -15.54 -7.75
N PHE A 95 -2.88 -15.51 -6.43
CA PHE A 95 -3.16 -16.68 -5.61
C PHE A 95 -4.60 -16.64 -5.11
N ALA A 96 -5.18 -17.81 -4.88
CA ALA A 96 -6.54 -17.93 -4.36
C ALA A 96 -6.65 -17.25 -3.00
N HIS A 97 -7.81 -16.70 -2.70
CA HIS A 97 -8.01 -15.80 -1.58
C HIS A 97 -7.63 -16.45 -0.25
N SER A 98 -6.71 -15.81 0.48
CA SER A 98 -6.16 -16.31 1.75
C SER A 98 -5.55 -17.73 1.68
N ASP A 99 -5.22 -18.25 0.49
CA ASP A 99 -4.59 -19.56 0.30
C ASP A 99 -3.07 -19.49 0.48
N LEU A 100 -2.64 -19.74 1.72
CA LEU A 100 -1.23 -19.74 2.11
C LEU A 100 -0.40 -20.82 1.39
N ALA A 101 -1.01 -21.95 1.04
CA ALA A 101 -0.28 -23.03 0.35
C ALA A 101 0.01 -22.65 -1.10
N ALA A 102 -0.98 -22.09 -1.79
CA ALA A 102 -0.79 -21.54 -3.13
C ALA A 102 0.22 -20.38 -3.13
N LEU A 103 0.17 -19.50 -2.13
CA LEU A 103 1.13 -18.43 -1.95
C LEU A 103 2.56 -18.98 -1.77
N GLU A 104 2.76 -19.96 -0.88
CA GLU A 104 4.06 -20.57 -0.62
C GLU A 104 4.62 -21.29 -1.86
N GLU A 105 3.79 -22.02 -2.62
CA GLU A 105 4.21 -22.67 -3.86
C GLU A 105 4.76 -21.66 -4.88
N LEU A 106 4.04 -20.54 -5.07
CA LEU A 106 4.47 -19.46 -5.96
C LEU A 106 5.76 -18.80 -5.48
N LEU A 107 5.91 -18.57 -4.17
CA LEU A 107 7.14 -18.00 -3.59
C LEU A 107 8.35 -18.93 -3.78
N ALA A 108 8.17 -20.23 -3.53
CA ALA A 108 9.21 -21.26 -3.66
C ALA A 108 9.66 -21.48 -5.11
N GLY A 109 8.82 -21.14 -6.10
CA GLY A 109 9.15 -21.21 -7.52
C GLY A 109 10.21 -20.21 -7.99
N TYR A 110 10.64 -19.26 -7.14
CA TYR A 110 11.62 -18.23 -7.48
C TYR A 110 12.88 -18.29 -6.60
N PRO A 111 14.06 -17.89 -7.14
CA PRO A 111 15.27 -17.75 -6.33
C PRO A 111 15.06 -16.80 -5.14
N LEU A 112 15.75 -17.08 -4.02
CA LEU A 112 15.61 -16.30 -2.79
C LEU A 112 16.03 -14.84 -2.99
N GLU A 113 17.04 -14.61 -3.84
CA GLU A 113 17.62 -13.30 -4.13
C GLU A 113 16.75 -12.47 -5.09
N ARG A 114 15.82 -13.11 -5.81
CA ARG A 114 14.91 -12.39 -6.69
C ARG A 114 13.90 -11.61 -5.82
N PRO A 115 13.73 -10.29 -6.02
CA PRO A 115 12.78 -9.51 -5.23
C PRO A 115 11.35 -10.00 -5.43
N LYS A 116 10.59 -10.06 -4.35
CA LYS A 116 9.19 -10.48 -4.32
C LYS A 116 8.37 -9.47 -3.53
N LEU A 117 7.12 -9.27 -3.93
CA LEU A 117 6.17 -8.41 -3.25
C LEU A 117 4.84 -9.15 -3.10
N ILE A 118 4.42 -9.39 -1.86
CA ILE A 118 3.10 -9.96 -1.53
C ILE A 118 2.15 -8.79 -1.28
N VAL A 119 1.03 -8.74 -2.00
CA VAL A 119 0.01 -7.69 -1.92
C VAL A 119 -1.31 -8.30 -1.47
N PHE A 120 -1.85 -7.83 -0.35
CA PHE A 120 -3.07 -8.35 0.26
C PHE A 120 -3.75 -7.26 1.10
N GLU A 121 -4.99 -7.50 1.54
CA GLU A 121 -5.72 -6.59 2.43
C GLU A 121 -5.83 -7.17 3.84
N SER A 122 -5.95 -6.31 4.86
CA SER A 122 -6.16 -6.78 6.23
C SER A 122 -7.59 -7.28 6.45
N VAL A 123 -8.56 -6.50 5.95
CA VAL A 123 -9.99 -6.81 5.99
C VAL A 123 -10.56 -6.57 4.59
N TYR A 124 -11.18 -7.57 4.00
CA TYR A 124 -11.72 -7.47 2.63
C TYR A 124 -13.09 -6.80 2.66
N SER A 125 -13.22 -5.70 1.92
CA SER A 125 -14.37 -4.78 2.04
C SER A 125 -15.75 -5.37 1.76
N MET A 126 -15.82 -6.41 0.90
CA MET A 126 -17.10 -7.00 0.48
C MET A 126 -17.56 -8.13 1.39
N ASP A 127 -16.64 -8.99 1.81
CA ASP A 127 -16.95 -10.20 2.58
C ASP A 127 -16.66 -10.03 4.08
N GLY A 128 -15.84 -9.05 4.45
CA GLY A 128 -15.53 -8.67 5.83
C GLY A 128 -14.63 -9.66 6.56
N ASP A 129 -14.08 -10.63 5.86
CA ASP A 129 -13.11 -11.59 6.36
C ASP A 129 -11.73 -10.93 6.55
N ILE A 130 -10.86 -11.62 7.29
CA ILE A 130 -9.58 -11.11 7.78
C ILE A 130 -8.47 -12.01 7.22
N ALA A 131 -7.46 -11.40 6.60
CA ALA A 131 -6.30 -12.13 6.11
C ALA A 131 -5.47 -12.77 7.25
N PRO A 132 -4.81 -13.91 7.01
CA PRO A 132 -3.83 -14.48 7.94
C PRO A 132 -2.51 -13.68 7.91
N ILE A 133 -2.52 -12.47 8.47
CA ILE A 133 -1.42 -11.48 8.37
C ILE A 133 -0.11 -12.03 8.92
N SER A 134 -0.15 -12.73 10.07
CA SER A 134 1.06 -13.25 10.71
C SER A 134 1.74 -14.29 9.82
N GLU A 135 0.94 -15.19 9.26
CA GLU A 135 1.39 -16.28 8.42
C GLU A 135 1.92 -15.78 7.07
N ILE A 136 1.29 -14.74 6.50
CA ILE A 136 1.80 -14.06 5.31
C ILE A 136 3.15 -13.40 5.60
N CYS A 137 3.32 -12.75 6.76
CA CYS A 137 4.60 -12.18 7.18
C CYS A 137 5.67 -13.26 7.38
N ASP A 138 5.33 -14.40 8.01
CA ASP A 138 6.25 -15.52 8.20
C ASP A 138 6.74 -16.08 6.85
N LEU A 139 5.84 -16.18 5.85
CA LEU A 139 6.22 -16.55 4.48
C LEU A 139 7.08 -15.46 3.82
N ALA A 140 6.76 -14.19 4.01
CA ALA A 140 7.53 -13.09 3.46
C ALA A 140 8.97 -13.10 3.99
N GLU A 141 9.16 -13.32 5.28
CA GLU A 141 10.49 -13.46 5.89
C GLU A 141 11.23 -14.69 5.36
N ARG A 142 10.56 -15.85 5.28
CA ARG A 142 11.16 -17.10 4.79
C ARG A 142 11.65 -17.01 3.34
N TYR A 143 10.89 -16.33 2.47
CA TYR A 143 11.16 -16.25 1.03
C TYR A 143 11.75 -14.92 0.58
N ASN A 144 12.18 -14.08 1.53
CA ASN A 144 12.79 -12.77 1.30
C ASN A 144 11.90 -11.89 0.38
N ALA A 145 10.64 -11.74 0.79
CA ALA A 145 9.64 -10.92 0.12
C ALA A 145 9.27 -9.69 0.96
N LEU A 146 8.91 -8.61 0.28
CA LEU A 146 8.25 -7.47 0.88
C LEU A 146 6.75 -7.76 1.02
N THR A 147 6.11 -7.17 2.03
CA THR A 147 4.65 -7.17 2.19
C THR A 147 4.08 -5.77 1.93
N TYR A 148 3.03 -5.70 1.11
CA TYR A 148 2.20 -4.52 0.93
C TYR A 148 0.81 -4.83 1.51
N LEU A 149 0.47 -4.10 2.58
CA LEU A 149 -0.78 -4.19 3.33
C LEU A 149 -1.40 -2.79 3.47
#